data_AF-X1RNV7-F1
#
_entry.id   AF-X1RNV7-F1
#
_cell.length_a   1.000
_cell.length_b   1.000
_cell.length_c   1.000
_cell.angle_alpha   90.00
_cell.angle_beta   90.00
_cell.angle_gamma   90.00
#
_symmetry.space_group_name_H-M   'P 1'
#
loop_
_entity.id
_entity.type
_entity.pdbx_description
1 polymer ?
#
loop_
_entity_poly.entity_id
_entity_poly.type
_entity_poly.pdbx_seq_one_letter_code
_entity_poly.pdbx_strand_id
1 'polypeptide(L)' 'RNEGLGIEVPVGKGEVDFPLLFSRLKEKGFKGPVTIEREISGEQQKKDILEAKKFLEPYL' A
#
# COMPACT_ATOMS: atom_id res chain seq x y z
N ARG A 1 2.01 -9.90 -17.07
CA ARG A 1 1.40 -10.62 -15.94
C ARG A 1 -0.09 -10.76 -16.27
N ASN A 2 -0.60 -11.97 -16.49
CA ASN A 2 -2.03 -12.26 -16.76
C ASN A 2 -2.57 -13.17 -15.63
N GLU A 3 -2.20 -12.86 -14.41
CA GLU A 3 -2.74 -13.53 -13.22
C GLU A 3 -3.99 -12.74 -12.84
N GLY A 4 -5.14 -13.40 -12.73
CA GLY A 4 -6.42 -12.77 -12.37
C GLY A 4 -6.45 -12.34 -10.90
N LEU A 5 -5.52 -11.48 -10.49
CA LEU A 5 -5.33 -10.99 -9.12
C LEU A 5 -6.29 -9.85 -8.75
N GLY A 6 -7.28 -9.59 -9.60
CA GLY A 6 -8.23 -8.49 -9.45
C GLY A 6 -7.79 -7.22 -10.20
N ILE A 7 -8.48 -6.12 -9.91
CA ILE A 7 -8.20 -4.80 -10.49
C ILE A 7 -7.33 -4.03 -9.50
N GLU A 8 -6.18 -3.55 -9.95
CA GLU A 8 -5.32 -2.68 -9.15
C GLU A 8 -6.00 -1.34 -8.88
N VAL A 9 -5.97 -0.92 -7.62
CA VAL A 9 -6.58 0.33 -7.14
C VAL A 9 -5.62 1.05 -6.19
N PRO A 10 -5.81 2.37 -5.94
CA PRO A 10 -5.02 3.09 -4.95
C PRO A 10 -5.05 2.45 -3.56
N VAL A 11 -3.95 2.62 -2.81
CA VAL A 11 -3.85 2.19 -1.41
C VAL A 11 -5.03 2.74 -0.61
N GLY A 12 -5.66 1.87 0.19
CA GLY A 12 -6.87 2.21 0.97
C GLY A 12 -8.18 2.23 0.18
N LYS A 13 -8.15 1.93 -1.13
CA LYS A 13 -9.35 1.76 -1.98
C LYS A 13 -9.61 0.32 -2.41
N GLY A 14 -8.69 -0.59 -2.07
CA GLY A 14 -8.86 -2.03 -2.27
C GLY A 14 -9.31 -2.76 -1.02
N GLU A 15 -9.13 -4.07 -1.00
CA GLU A 15 -9.63 -4.96 0.05
C GLU A 15 -8.61 -5.26 1.17
N VAL A 16 -7.43 -4.65 1.13
CA VAL A 16 -6.37 -4.88 2.12
C VAL A 16 -6.75 -4.27 3.47
N ASP A 17 -6.78 -5.11 4.51
CA ASP A 17 -6.87 -4.66 5.91
C ASP A 17 -5.48 -4.21 6.41
N PHE A 18 -5.14 -2.94 6.14
CA PHE A 18 -3.88 -2.34 6.56
C PHE A 18 -3.66 -2.32 8.08
N PRO A 19 -4.66 -1.97 8.92
CA PRO A 19 -4.52 -2.09 10.38
C PRO A 19 -4.05 -3.48 10.81
N LEU A 20 -4.70 -4.54 10.31
CA LEU A 20 -4.33 -5.92 10.64
C LEU A 20 -2.94 -6.26 10.10
N LEU A 21 -2.66 -5.94 8.83
CA LEU A 21 -1.38 -6.22 8.19
C LEU A 21 -0.20 -5.65 9.00
N PHE A 22 -0.24 -4.36 9.35
CA PHE A 22 0.83 -3.72 10.10
C PHE A 22 0.93 -4.22 11.54
N SER A 23 -0.20 -4.49 12.19
CA SER A 23 -0.19 -5.10 13.52
C SER A 23 0.57 -6.44 13.51
N ARG A 24 0.34 -7.29 12.50
CA ARG A 24 1.04 -8.58 12.37
C ARG A 24 2.51 -8.44 11.99
N LEU A 25 2.85 -7.53 11.09
CA LEU A 25 4.25 -7.27 10.75
C LEU A 25 5.05 -6.84 11.99
N LYS A 26 4.49 -5.93 12.80
CA LYS A 26 5.08 -5.48 14.07
C LYS A 26 5.19 -6.64 15.07
N GLU A 27 4.15 -7.48 15.21
CA GLU A 27 4.16 -8.68 16.06
C GLU A 27 5.29 -9.66 15.67
N LYS A 28 5.58 -9.80 14.38
CA LYS A 28 6.67 -10.64 13.85
C LYS A 28 8.04 -9.97 13.86
N GLY A 29 8.16 -8.76 14.42
CA GLY A 29 9.43 -8.06 14.54
C GLY A 29 9.96 -7.47 13.23
N PHE A 30 9.09 -7.22 12.24
CA PHE A 30 9.47 -6.54 11.02
C PHE A 30 9.91 -5.09 11.32
N LYS A 31 11.11 -4.73 10.85
CA LYS A 31 11.71 -3.38 11.00
C LYS A 31 12.21 -2.81 9.67
N GLY A 32 11.85 -3.47 8.57
CA GLY A 32 12.28 -3.07 7.23
C GLY A 32 11.53 -1.85 6.72
N PRO A 33 11.98 -1.26 5.59
CA PRO A 33 11.25 -0.20 4.93
C PRO A 33 9.93 -0.71 4.35
N VAL A 34 8.95 0.18 4.24
CA VAL A 34 7.69 -0.05 3.52
C VAL A 34 7.73 0.75 2.24
N THR A 35 7.76 0.06 1.10
CA THR A 35 7.80 0.68 -0.23
C THR A 35 6.41 0.73 -0.82
N ILE A 36 6.04 1.88 -1.40
CA ILE A 36 4.79 2.06 -2.14
C ILE A 36 5.12 1.94 -3.63
N GLU A 37 4.56 0.93 -4.29
CA GLU A 37 4.64 0.75 -5.74
C GLU A 37 3.26 0.99 -6.34
N ARG A 38 3.16 1.99 -7.22
CA ARG A 38 1.94 2.26 -7.97
C ARG A 38 2.22 2.11 -9.46
N GLU A 39 1.76 1.02 -10.05
CA GLU A 39 2.07 0.59 -11.42
C GLU A 39 1.24 1.32 -12.51
N ILE A 40 1.09 2.63 -12.40
CA ILE A 40 0.53 3.50 -13.46
C ILE A 40 1.51 4.59 -13.84
N SER A 41 1.29 5.30 -14.94
CA SER A 41 2.14 6.40 -15.40
C SER A 41 1.46 7.76 -15.33
N GLY A 42 2.26 8.83 -15.32
CA GLY A 42 1.80 10.23 -15.34
C GLY A 42 1.54 10.83 -13.96
N GLU A 43 1.01 12.05 -13.93
CA GLU A 43 0.85 12.85 -12.69
C GLU A 43 0.01 12.16 -11.61
N GLN A 44 -0.93 11.30 -12.01
CA GLN A 44 -1.75 10.55 -11.06
C GLN A 44 -0.92 9.58 -10.22
N GLN A 45 0.16 9.00 -10.78
CA GLN A 45 1.05 8.10 -10.04
C GLN A 45 1.63 8.80 -8.80
N LYS A 46 2.14 10.01 -8.97
CA LYS A 46 2.72 10.80 -7.88
C LYS A 46 1.67 11.19 -6.84
N LYS A 47 0.47 11.59 -7.27
CA LYS A 47 -0.64 11.92 -6.36
C LYS A 47 -1.02 10.71 -5.51
N ASP A 48 -1.20 9.55 -6.15
CA ASP A 48 -1.56 8.32 -5.47
C ASP A 48 -0.49 7.86 -4.47
N ILE A 49 0.80 8.02 -4.81
CA ILE A 49 1.92 7.72 -3.89
C ILE A 49 1.89 8.63 -2.65
N LEU A 50 1.65 9.93 -2.83
CA LEU A 50 1.59 10.88 -1.72
C LEU A 50 0.37 10.63 -0.82
N GLU A 51 -0.78 10.31 -1.41
CA GLU A 51 -1.98 9.93 -0.66
C GLU A 51 -1.79 8.61 0.08
N ALA A 52 -1.18 7.60 -0.56
CA ALA A 52 -0.82 6.33 0.06
C ALA A 52 0.12 6.52 1.25
N LYS A 53 1.16 7.36 1.11
CA LYS A 53 2.07 7.68 2.23
C LYS A 53 1.29 8.23 3.42
N LYS A 54 0.45 9.24 3.20
CA LYS A 54 -0.38 9.84 4.25
C LYS A 54 -1.35 8.83 4.88
N PHE A 55 -1.92 7.94 4.07
CA PHE A 55 -2.83 6.89 4.56
C PHE A 55 -2.11 5.86 5.45
N LEU A 56 -0.87 5.51 5.12
CA LEU A 56 -0.11 4.48 5.83
C LEU A 56 0.59 4.99 7.10
N GLU A 57 0.92 6.29 7.17
CA GLU A 57 1.61 6.92 8.31
C GLU A 57 1.07 6.54 9.71
N PRO A 58 -0.26 6.44 9.95
CA PRO A 58 -0.79 6.01 11.25
C PRO A 58 -0.50 4.55 11.63
N TYR A 59 -0.13 3.70 10.68
CA TYR A 59 0.10 2.26 10.88
C TYR A 59 1.57 1.86 10.97
N LEU A 60 2.49 2.72 10.50
CA LEU A 60 3.94 2.53 10.57
C LEU A 60 4.44 2.62 12.02
#